data_AF-A0A1G6V584-F1
#
_entry.id   AF-A0A1G6V584-F1
#
_cell.length_a   1.000
_cell.length_b   1.000
_cell.length_c   1.000
_cell.angle_alpha   90.00
_cell.angle_beta   90.00
_cell.angle_gamma   90.00
#
_symmetry.space_group_name_H-M   'P 1'
#
loop_
_entity.id
_entity.type
_entity.pdbx_description
1 polymer ?
#
loop_
_entity_poly.entity_id
_entity_poly.type
_entity_poly.pdbx_seq_one_letter_code
_entity_poly.pdbx_strand_id
1 'polypeptide(L)' 'MLEVHRTHRARILNRSQVEDSLDRHGWSASKLWNVANYHSRQVWEDTGEIPDHEELKRELKG' A
#
# COMPACT_ATOMS: atom_id res chain seq x y z
N MET A 1 17.68 -24.49 12.00
CA MET A 1 16.51 -23.75 11.50
C MET A 1 16.50 -22.42 12.21
N LEU A 2 16.74 -21.29 11.51
CA LEU A 2 16.67 -19.97 12.14
C LEU A 2 15.20 -19.64 12.38
N GLU A 3 14.85 -19.27 13.61
CA GLU A 3 13.53 -18.77 13.94
C GLU A 3 13.40 -17.35 13.37
N VAL A 4 12.56 -17.18 12.35
CA VAL A 4 12.30 -15.87 11.73
C VAL A 4 10.98 -15.33 12.25
N HIS A 5 11.04 -14.31 13.10
CA HIS A 5 9.87 -13.53 13.46
C HIS A 5 9.56 -12.51 12.36
N ARG A 6 8.49 -12.75 11.60
CA ARG A 6 8.06 -11.87 10.49
C ARG A 6 7.05 -10.81 10.90
N THR A 7 6.44 -10.96 12.07
CA THR A 7 5.37 -10.08 12.55
C THR A 7 5.66 -9.64 13.97
N HIS A 8 5.79 -8.33 14.16
CA HIS A 8 5.89 -7.73 15.48
C HIS A 8 4.55 -7.09 15.86
N ARG A 9 4.12 -7.33 17.10
CA ARG A 9 2.96 -6.65 17.69
C ARG A 9 3.48 -5.67 18.73
N ALA A 10 3.19 -4.40 18.55
CA ALA A 10 3.55 -3.32 19.47
C ALA A 10 2.34 -2.43 19.75
N ARG A 11 2.44 -1.60 20.80
CA ARG A 11 1.43 -0.60 21.16
C ARG A 11 2.03 0.79 21.03
N ILE A 12 1.29 1.71 20.41
CA ILE A 12 1.64 3.13 20.38
C ILE A 12 1.24 3.73 21.73
N LEU A 13 2.23 4.20 22.49
CA LEU A 13 2.01 4.74 23.83
C LEU A 13 1.54 6.21 23.80
N ASN A 14 1.96 6.97 22.79
CA ASN A 14 1.65 8.39 22.60
C ASN A 14 0.56 8.61 21.53
N ARG A 15 -0.47 7.76 21.49
CA ARG A 15 -1.49 7.75 20.40
C ARG A 15 -2.09 9.13 20.14
N SER A 16 -2.47 9.87 21.17
CA SER A 16 -3.08 11.21 21.04
C SER A 16 -2.20 12.25 20.35
N GLN A 17 -0.88 12.01 20.27
CA GLN A 17 0.05 12.92 19.58
C GLN A 17 0.22 12.57 18.09
N VAL A 18 -0.13 11.34 17.69
CA VAL A 18 0.20 10.80 16.37
C VAL A 18 -1.01 10.31 15.57
N GLU A 19 -2.19 10.19 16.19
CA GLU A 19 -3.37 9.58 15.56
C GLU A 19 -3.75 10.26 14.24
N ASP A 20 -3.88 11.60 14.22
CA ASP A 20 -4.26 12.33 13.00
C ASP A 20 -3.24 12.15 11.87
N SER A 21 -1.95 12.11 12.22
CA SER A 21 -0.88 11.89 11.24
C SER A 21 -0.92 10.48 10.67
N LEU A 22 -1.16 9.48 11.53
CA LEU A 22 -1.29 8.09 11.13
C LEU A 22 -2.54 7.86 10.30
N ASP A 23 -3.67 8.45 10.67
CA ASP A 23 -4.93 8.33 9.94
C ASP A 23 -4.81 8.97 8.55
N ARG A 24 -4.17 10.15 8.45
CA ARG A 24 -3.88 10.79 7.17
C ARG A 24 -2.98 9.93 6.29
N HIS A 25 -1.92 9.35 6.85
CA HIS A 25 -1.03 8.44 6.11
C HIS A 25 -1.77 7.17 5.66
N GLY A 26 -2.58 6.59 6.55
CA GLY A 26 -3.41 5.42 6.26
C GLY A 26 -4.38 5.70 5.12
N TRP A 27 -5.03 6.86 5.12
CA TRP A 27 -5.92 7.29 4.05
C TRP A 27 -5.17 7.45 2.72
N SER A 28 -4.05 8.18 2.70
CA SER A 28 -3.24 8.37 1.49
C SER A 28 -2.72 7.05 0.93
N ALA A 29 -2.17 6.18 1.77
CA ALA A 29 -1.67 4.87 1.35
C ALA A 29 -2.79 3.97 0.81
N SER A 30 -3.96 3.96 1.45
CA SER A 30 -5.12 3.19 1.00
C SER A 30 -5.63 3.69 -0.36
N LYS A 31 -5.60 5.01 -0.60
CA LYS A 31 -6.00 5.56 -1.90
C LYS A 31 -5.04 5.12 -3.00
N LEU A 32 -3.73 5.21 -2.77
CA LEU A 32 -2.72 4.75 -3.73
C LEU A 32 -2.88 3.25 -4.02
N TRP A 33 -3.04 2.44 -2.98
CA TRP A 33 -3.28 1.01 -3.12
C TRP A 33 -4.51 0.71 -3.97
N ASN A 34 -5.63 1.39 -3.71
CA ASN A 34 -6.86 1.17 -4.45
C ASN A 34 -6.74 1.51 -5.94
N VAL A 35 -6.09 2.62 -6.28
CA VAL A 35 -5.86 3.02 -7.69
C VAL A 35 -4.93 2.02 -8.37
N ALA A 36 -3.78 1.72 -7.76
CA ALA A 36 -2.82 0.77 -8.31
C ALA A 36 -3.43 -0.62 -8.51
N ASN A 37 -4.19 -1.13 -7.53
CA ASN A 37 -4.81 -2.45 -7.60
C ASN A 37 -5.97 -2.49 -8.60
N TYR A 38 -6.75 -1.41 -8.74
CA TYR A 38 -7.76 -1.32 -9.78
C TYR A 38 -7.12 -1.40 -11.17
N HIS A 39 -6.10 -0.57 -11.42
CA HIS A 39 -5.37 -0.58 -12.69
C HIS A 39 -4.70 -1.93 -12.98
N SER A 40 -4.03 -2.52 -11.99
CA SER A 40 -3.37 -3.82 -12.13
C SER A 40 -4.34 -4.93 -12.54
N ARG A 41 -5.58 -4.89 -12.04
CA ARG A 41 -6.61 -5.87 -12.42
C ARG A 41 -7.05 -5.70 -13.86
N GLN A 42 -7.21 -4.47 -14.34
CA GLN A 42 -7.54 -4.21 -15.74
C GLN A 42 -6.43 -4.69 -16.68
N VAL A 43 -5.17 -4.34 -16.39
CA VAL A 43 -4.02 -4.82 -17.17
C VAL A 43 -3.95 -6.35 -17.17
N TRP A 44 -4.17 -6.99 -16.02
CA TRP A 44 -4.19 -8.45 -15.93
C TRP A 44 -5.32 -9.08 -16.76
N GLU A 45 -6.54 -8.53 -16.68
CA GLU A 45 -7.69 -9.03 -17.46
C GLU A 45 -7.46 -8.90 -18.97
N ASP A 46 -6.78 -7.84 -19.40
CA ASP A 46 -6.53 -7.56 -20.82
C ASP A 46 -5.32 -8.31 -21.39
N THR A 47 -4.26 -8.48 -20.60
CA THR A 47 -2.94 -8.93 -21.09
C THR A 47 -2.45 -10.23 -20.45
N GLY A 48 -2.97 -10.60 -19.28
CA GLY A 48 -2.41 -11.68 -18.46
C GLY A 48 -1.09 -11.32 -17.77
N GLU A 49 -0.68 -10.06 -17.77
CA GLU A 49 0.55 -9.58 -17.13
C GLU A 49 0.24 -8.65 -15.95
N ILE A 50 1.15 -8.62 -14.97
CA ILE A 50 1.08 -7.68 -13.84
C ILE A 50 1.96 -6.47 -14.20
N PRO A 51 1.44 -5.24 -14.15
CA PRO A 51 2.21 -4.06 -14.50
C PRO A 51 3.38 -3.85 -13.53
N ASP A 52 4.47 -3.32 -14.06
CA ASP A 52 5.65 -3.05 -13.27
C ASP A 52 5.52 -1.77 -12.42
N HIS A 53 6.52 -1.52 -11.59
CA HIS A 53 6.49 -0.38 -10.68
C HIS A 53 6.58 0.99 -11.37
N GLU A 54 7.18 1.10 -12.56
CA GLU A 54 7.24 2.36 -13.31
C GLU A 54 5.90 2.65 -13.99
N GLU A 55 5.23 1.63 -14.52
CA GLU A 55 3.88 1.72 -15.05
C GLU A 55 2.88 2.15 -13.97
N LEU A 56 2.92 1.51 -12.80
CA LEU A 56 2.07 1.86 -11.66
C LEU A 56 2.37 3.28 -11.14
N LYS A 57 3.63 3.72 -11.12
CA LYS A 57 3.96 5.10 -10.76
C LYS A 57 3.37 6.11 -11.74
N ARG A 58 3.34 5.80 -13.04
CA ARG A 58 2.75 6.68 -14.05
C ARG A 58 1.24 6.82 -13.83
N GLU A 59 0.56 5.70 -13.59
CA GLU A 59 -0.87 5.68 -13.27
C GLU A 59 -1.19 6.50 -12.02
N LEU A 60 -0.41 6.33 -10.94
CA LEU A 60 -0.63 7.02 -9.67
C LEU A 60 -0.37 8.54 -9.71
N LYS A 61 0.30 9.03 -10.76
CA LYS A 61 0.60 10.45 -10.96
C LYS A 61 -0.41 11.16 -11.87
N GLY A 62 -1.25 10.40 -12.59
CA GLY A 62 -2.31 10.92 -13.47
C GLY A 62 -3.47 11.48 -12.66
#